data_AF-A0A6A4A2V8-F1
#
_entry.id   AF-A0A6A4A2V8-F1
#
_cell.length_a   1.000
_cell.length_b   1.000
_cell.length_c   1.000
_cell.angle_alpha   90.00
_cell.angle_beta   90.00
_cell.angle_gamma   90.00
#
_symmetry.space_group_name_H-M   'P 1'
#
loop_
_entity.id
_entity.type
_entity.pdbx_description
1 polymer ?
#
loop_
_entity_poly.entity_id
_entity_poly.type
_entity_poly.pdbx_seq_one_letter_code
_entity_poly.pdbx_strand_id
1 'polypeptide(L)'
;MTVYQGRSVEVTGDLYEKLVRLIGVGKEKKLVEYKPHRFMSLTRVFQRIIKHWNVLCLCHLLVEQLLSLMLPISALNVKSQAEKANQVDVFFFAYKVMVTTVGPEASLRKRDATRENPTSYHHSTLLPLVTKTRSLLSDAFHSRFIFALH
;
A
#
# COMPACT_ATOMS: atom_id res chain seq x y z
N MET A 1 -28.32 -20.30 -19.68
CA MET A 1 -26.88 -20.48 -19.95
C MET A 1 -26.10 -19.83 -18.81
N THR A 2 -25.74 -20.62 -17.81
CA THR A 2 -25.06 -20.20 -16.58
C THR A 2 -23.55 -20.46 -16.74
N VAL A 3 -22.74 -19.40 -16.68
CA VAL A 3 -21.33 -19.43 -17.11
C VAL A 3 -20.43 -18.93 -15.98
N TYR A 4 -19.76 -19.91 -15.35
CA TYR A 4 -18.55 -19.92 -14.52
C TYR A 4 -18.44 -19.05 -13.25
N GLN A 5 -18.72 -19.72 -12.12
CA GLN A 5 -18.12 -19.47 -10.82
C GLN A 5 -16.79 -20.26 -10.75
N GLY A 6 -15.71 -19.73 -11.34
CA GLY A 6 -14.34 -20.26 -11.21
C GLY A 6 -13.54 -19.38 -10.23
N ARG A 7 -13.22 -19.82 -9.01
CA ARG A 7 -12.21 -20.81 -8.56
C ARG A 7 -10.78 -20.27 -8.51
N SER A 8 -10.16 -20.53 -7.36
CA SER A 8 -8.73 -20.41 -7.02
C SER A 8 -8.24 -19.06 -6.50
N VAL A 9 -8.72 -18.68 -5.30
CA VAL A 9 -7.84 -18.03 -4.32
C VAL A 9 -6.73 -19.05 -4.06
N GLU A 10 -5.50 -18.80 -4.52
CA GLU A 10 -4.34 -19.60 -4.11
C GLU A 10 -4.34 -19.63 -2.59
N VAL A 11 -4.74 -20.77 -2.02
CA VAL A 11 -4.68 -21.02 -0.60
C VAL A 11 -3.19 -20.98 -0.27
N THR A 12 -2.78 -20.15 0.67
CA THR A 12 -1.40 -19.95 1.15
C THR A 12 -0.78 -21.21 1.78
N GLY A 13 -1.26 -22.40 1.40
CA GLY A 13 -1.01 -23.66 2.07
C GLY A 13 -1.26 -23.55 3.57
N ASP A 14 -0.45 -24.27 4.32
CA ASP A 14 -0.38 -24.22 5.78
C ASP A 14 0.46 -23.04 6.29
N LEU A 15 1.12 -22.25 5.42
CA LEU A 15 2.04 -21.19 5.85
C LEU A 15 1.30 -20.05 6.54
N TYR A 16 0.16 -19.64 6.00
CA TYR A 16 -0.69 -18.65 6.68
C TYR A 16 -1.25 -19.20 7.99
N GLU A 17 -1.73 -20.44 7.98
CA GLU A 17 -2.22 -21.11 9.19
C GLU A 17 -1.12 -21.25 10.25
N LYS A 18 0.12 -21.54 9.85
CA LYS A 18 1.30 -21.61 10.71
C LYS A 18 1.68 -20.24 11.25
N LEU A 19 1.64 -19.18 10.45
CA LEU A 19 1.89 -17.82 10.91
C LEU A 19 0.82 -17.37 11.92
N VAL A 20 -0.46 -17.61 11.61
CA VAL A 20 -1.60 -17.38 12.51
C VAL A 20 -1.45 -18.17 13.82
N ARG A 21 -1.05 -19.45 13.77
CA ARG A 21 -0.81 -20.29 14.95
C ARG A 21 0.42 -19.87 15.77
N LEU A 22 1.52 -19.50 15.11
CA LEU A 22 2.76 -19.05 15.77
C LEU A 22 2.57 -17.72 16.48
N ILE A 23 1.65 -16.91 15.96
CA ILE A 23 1.39 -15.57 16.47
C ILE A 23 0.22 -15.58 17.48
N GLY A 24 -0.66 -16.59 17.43
CA GLY A 24 -1.65 -16.89 18.47
C GLY A 24 -3.04 -16.29 18.24
N VAL A 25 -3.36 -15.86 17.01
CA VAL A 25 -4.42 -14.85 16.78
C VAL A 25 -5.24 -15.15 15.55
N GLY A 26 -6.56 -15.27 15.75
CA GLY A 26 -7.55 -15.36 14.68
C GLY A 26 -7.86 -16.79 14.23
N LYS A 27 -9.12 -17.01 13.81
CA LYS A 27 -9.60 -18.28 13.21
C LYS A 27 -9.76 -18.19 11.69
N GLU A 28 -9.35 -17.08 11.09
CA GLU A 28 -9.61 -16.80 9.68
C GLU A 28 -8.69 -17.62 8.77
N LYS A 29 -9.30 -18.33 7.81
CA LYS A 29 -8.58 -19.18 6.83
C LYS A 29 -8.26 -18.46 5.52
N LYS A 30 -8.64 -17.17 5.40
CA LYS A 30 -8.44 -16.33 4.21
C LYS A 30 -8.17 -14.90 4.64
N LEU A 31 -7.29 -14.25 3.90
CA LEU A 31 -6.59 -13.03 4.33
C LEU A 31 -7.15 -11.72 3.81
N VAL A 32 -7.64 -11.74 2.58
CA VAL A 32 -8.14 -10.54 1.92
C VAL A 32 -9.41 -10.95 1.22
N GLU A 33 -10.54 -10.48 1.75
CA GLU A 33 -11.79 -10.53 1.02
C GLU A 33 -11.66 -9.60 -0.20
N TYR A 34 -11.94 -10.13 -1.38
CA TYR A 34 -12.06 -9.31 -2.58
C TYR A 34 -13.10 -8.22 -2.33
N LYS A 35 -12.70 -6.95 -2.45
CA LYS A 35 -13.63 -5.82 -2.31
C LYS A 35 -13.64 -5.03 -3.62
N PRO A 36 -14.81 -4.85 -4.26
CA PRO A 36 -14.92 -4.19 -5.57
C PRO A 36 -14.62 -2.67 -5.54
N HIS A 37 -14.26 -2.09 -4.39
CA HIS A 37 -14.06 -0.66 -4.25
C HIS A 37 -12.62 -0.24 -4.62
N ARG A 38 -12.52 0.61 -5.63
CA ARG A 38 -11.27 1.03 -6.28
C ARG A 38 -10.61 2.20 -5.54
N PHE A 39 -9.65 1.93 -4.66
CA PHE A 39 -8.73 2.95 -4.13
C PHE A 39 -7.87 3.64 -5.22
N MET A 40 -8.00 3.21 -6.48
CA MET A 40 -7.28 3.72 -7.66
C MET A 40 -7.64 5.16 -8.07
N SER A 41 -8.79 5.69 -7.66
CA SER A 41 -9.27 7.00 -8.12
C SER A 41 -8.42 8.17 -7.59
N LEU A 42 -8.01 8.12 -6.32
CA LEU A 42 -7.32 9.25 -5.68
C LEU A 42 -5.90 9.49 -6.21
N THR A 43 -5.15 8.43 -6.46
CA THR A 43 -3.79 8.50 -7.05
C THR A 43 -3.82 9.10 -8.46
N ARG A 44 -4.84 8.75 -9.26
CA ARG A 44 -5.06 9.33 -10.59
C ARG A 44 -5.44 10.80 -10.53
N VAL A 45 -6.22 11.21 -9.52
CA VAL A 45 -6.54 12.62 -9.27
C VAL A 45 -5.26 13.41 -8.98
N PHE A 46 -4.41 12.95 -8.06
CA PHE A 46 -3.14 13.62 -7.75
C PHE A 46 -2.19 13.67 -8.95
N GLN A 47 -2.12 12.61 -9.76
CA GLN A 47 -1.33 12.60 -11.00
C GLN A 47 -1.79 13.67 -12.00
N ARG A 48 -3.11 13.83 -12.18
CA ARG A 48 -3.67 14.87 -13.06
C ARG A 48 -3.38 16.27 -12.54
N ILE A 49 -3.52 16.49 -11.23
CA ILE A 49 -3.22 17.79 -10.60
C ILE A 49 -1.77 18.19 -10.89
N ILE A 50 -0.78 17.32 -10.62
CA ILE A 50 0.63 17.64 -10.89
C ILE A 50 0.88 17.92 -12.38
N LYS A 51 0.27 17.14 -13.28
CA LYS A 51 0.47 17.32 -14.73
C LYS A 51 -0.03 18.68 -15.24
N HIS A 52 -1.03 19.27 -14.59
CA HIS A 52 -1.70 20.48 -15.06
C HIS A 52 -1.46 21.71 -14.18
N TRP A 53 -0.81 21.58 -13.02
CA TRP A 53 -0.63 22.68 -12.08
C TRP A 53 0.80 23.24 -12.12
N ASN A 54 0.95 24.47 -12.64
CA ASN A 54 2.25 25.14 -12.79
C ASN A 54 2.46 26.37 -11.89
N VAL A 55 1.56 26.69 -10.94
CA VAL A 55 1.49 28.06 -10.39
C VAL A 55 1.81 28.19 -8.90
N LEU A 56 1.93 27.10 -8.12
CA LEU A 56 2.23 27.19 -6.68
C LEU A 56 3.25 26.14 -6.22
N CYS A 57 4.48 26.56 -5.93
CA CYS A 57 5.60 25.68 -5.54
C CYS A 57 5.31 24.86 -4.27
N LEU A 58 4.66 25.46 -3.25
CA LEU A 58 4.32 24.78 -2.00
C LEU A 58 3.25 23.68 -2.21
N CYS A 59 2.22 23.97 -3.00
CA CYS A 59 1.18 22.98 -3.35
C CYS A 59 1.75 21.87 -4.24
N HIS A 60 2.67 22.21 -5.16
CA HIS A 60 3.33 21.22 -6.00
C HIS A 60 4.10 20.20 -5.17
N LEU A 61 4.97 20.65 -4.25
CA LEU A 61 5.72 19.76 -3.36
C LEU A 61 4.81 18.90 -2.48
N LEU A 62 3.72 19.48 -1.94
CA LEU A 62 2.74 18.76 -1.15
C LEU A 62 2.11 17.61 -1.96
N VAL A 63 1.61 17.90 -3.16
CA VAL A 63 0.96 16.89 -4.00
C VAL A 63 1.97 15.84 -4.48
N GLU A 64 3.22 16.23 -4.72
CA GLU A 64 4.28 15.30 -5.12
C GLU A 64 4.63 14.31 -3.99
N GLN A 65 4.80 14.80 -2.77
CA GLN A 65 5.05 13.95 -1.60
C GLN A 65 3.85 13.04 -1.30
N LEU A 66 2.61 13.57 -1.34
CA LEU A 66 1.41 12.75 -1.19
C LEU A 66 1.31 11.67 -2.28
N LEU A 67 1.61 12.00 -3.53
CA LEU A 67 1.57 11.02 -4.60
C LEU A 67 2.66 9.94 -4.44
N SER A 68 3.86 10.34 -4.02
CA SER A 68 4.96 9.42 -3.70
C SER A 68 4.55 8.43 -2.59
N LEU A 69 3.81 8.89 -1.58
CA LEU A 69 3.23 8.06 -0.52
C LEU A 69 2.14 7.12 -1.02
N MET A 70 1.25 7.60 -1.90
CA MET A 70 0.07 6.86 -2.35
C MET A 70 0.36 5.81 -3.44
N LEU A 71 1.42 5.99 -4.25
CA LEU A 71 1.73 5.09 -5.37
C LEU A 71 2.02 3.64 -4.93
N PRO A 72 2.91 3.37 -3.95
CA PRO A 72 3.15 2.00 -3.50
C PRO A 72 1.91 1.34 -2.87
N ILE A 73 1.10 2.12 -2.15
CA ILE A 73 -0.16 1.65 -1.54
C ILE A 73 -1.17 1.28 -2.62
N SER A 74 -1.27 2.09 -3.67
CA SER A 74 -2.14 1.81 -4.82
C SER A 74 -1.69 0.56 -5.57
N ALA A 75 -0.37 0.40 -5.76
CA ALA A 75 0.20 -0.79 -6.37
C ALA A 75 -0.09 -2.04 -5.54
N LEU A 76 0.02 -1.95 -4.21
CA LEU A 76 -0.34 -3.02 -3.30
C LEU A 76 -1.82 -3.39 -3.44
N ASN A 77 -2.71 -2.39 -3.46
CA ASN A 77 -4.14 -2.60 -3.64
C ASN A 77 -4.45 -3.28 -4.99
N VAL A 78 -3.77 -2.91 -6.07
CA VAL A 78 -3.92 -3.59 -7.37
C VAL A 78 -3.45 -5.04 -7.28
N LYS A 79 -2.27 -5.28 -6.68
CA LYS A 79 -1.70 -6.62 -6.55
C LYS A 79 -2.59 -7.53 -5.69
N SER A 80 -3.16 -7.02 -4.60
CA SER A 80 -4.05 -7.78 -3.72
C SER A 80 -5.42 -8.10 -4.33
N GLN A 81 -5.85 -7.35 -5.35
CA GLN A 81 -7.15 -7.51 -6.01
C GLN A 81 -7.06 -8.21 -7.38
N ALA A 82 -5.89 -8.73 -7.77
CA ALA A 82 -5.73 -9.49 -9.00
C ALA A 82 -6.49 -10.82 -8.93
N GLU A 83 -7.12 -11.25 -10.04
CA GLU A 83 -7.93 -12.48 -10.12
C GLU A 83 -7.19 -13.74 -9.64
N LYS A 84 -5.86 -13.75 -9.77
CA LYS A 84 -4.94 -14.81 -9.30
C LYS A 84 -3.79 -14.20 -8.49
N ALA A 85 -4.13 -13.42 -7.46
CA ALA A 85 -3.12 -12.82 -6.60
C ALA A 85 -2.36 -13.89 -5.81
N ASN A 86 -1.05 -14.01 -6.02
CA ASN A 86 -0.17 -14.81 -5.17
C ASN A 86 -0.09 -14.15 -3.78
N GLN A 87 -0.64 -14.83 -2.77
CA GLN A 87 -0.76 -14.28 -1.42
C GLN A 87 0.60 -14.00 -0.78
N VAL A 88 1.61 -14.85 -1.01
CA VAL A 88 2.97 -14.66 -0.47
C VAL A 88 3.59 -13.38 -1.03
N ASP A 89 3.43 -13.13 -2.32
CA ASP A 89 3.93 -11.91 -2.93
C ASP A 89 3.17 -10.66 -2.46
N VAL A 90 1.86 -10.77 -2.22
CA VAL A 90 1.05 -9.68 -1.67
C VAL A 90 1.52 -9.35 -0.26
N PHE A 91 1.78 -10.35 0.57
CA PHE A 91 2.33 -10.17 1.91
C PHE A 91 3.69 -9.52 1.92
N PHE A 92 4.61 -10.06 1.14
CA PHE A 92 5.96 -9.52 1.03
C PHE A 92 5.90 -8.06 0.57
N PHE A 93 5.01 -7.75 -0.38
CA PHE A 93 4.85 -6.38 -0.85
C PHE A 93 4.20 -5.47 0.18
N ALA A 94 3.21 -5.96 0.95
CA ALA A 94 2.59 -5.20 2.03
C ALA A 94 3.58 -4.89 3.14
N TYR A 95 4.39 -5.88 3.56
CA TYR A 95 5.46 -5.68 4.52
C TYR A 95 6.47 -4.65 4.01
N LYS A 96 6.87 -4.74 2.74
CA LYS A 96 7.73 -3.74 2.11
C LYS A 96 7.12 -2.34 2.15
N VAL A 97 5.84 -2.17 1.82
CA VAL A 97 5.14 -0.88 1.91
C VAL A 97 5.14 -0.37 3.35
N MET A 98 4.88 -1.25 4.33
CA MET A 98 4.88 -0.92 5.75
C MET A 98 6.22 -0.32 6.19
N VAL A 99 7.33 -1.01 5.91
CA VAL A 99 8.65 -0.61 6.40
C VAL A 99 9.30 0.51 5.59
N THR A 100 9.01 0.62 4.29
CA THR A 100 9.70 1.58 3.40
C THR A 100 8.89 2.82 3.03
N THR A 101 7.56 2.78 3.15
CA THR A 101 6.69 3.85 2.63
C THR A 101 5.93 4.56 3.73
N VAL A 102 5.21 3.78 4.57
CA VAL A 102 4.37 4.34 5.64
C VAL A 102 5.08 4.39 6.99
N GLY A 103 6.22 3.71 7.15
CA GLY A 103 7.04 3.77 8.35
C GLY A 103 7.43 5.23 8.71
N PRO A 104 7.32 5.64 9.98
CA PRO A 104 7.49 7.05 10.38
C PRO A 104 8.90 7.57 10.07
N GLU A 105 9.92 6.77 10.33
CA GLU A 105 11.34 7.12 10.12
C GLU A 105 11.85 6.78 8.70
N ALA A 106 11.01 6.19 7.85
CA ALA A 106 11.43 5.79 6.52
C ALA A 106 11.53 7.00 5.59
N SER A 107 12.65 7.14 4.87
CA SER A 107 12.75 8.08 3.76
C SER A 107 11.71 7.74 2.68
N LEU A 108 10.96 8.75 2.24
CA LEU A 108 9.94 8.57 1.21
C LEU A 108 10.59 8.56 -0.17
N ARG A 109 10.62 7.42 -0.85
CA ARG A 109 11.06 7.36 -2.25
C ARG A 109 10.23 8.31 -3.11
N LYS A 110 10.87 9.15 -3.92
CA LYS A 110 10.14 10.06 -4.82
C LYS A 110 9.42 9.29 -5.92
N ARG A 111 8.28 9.82 -6.39
CA ARG A 111 7.46 9.18 -7.44
C ARG A 111 8.19 8.95 -8.76
N ASP A 112 9.19 9.76 -9.06
CA ASP A 112 9.98 9.76 -10.29
C ASP A 112 11.34 9.05 -10.11
N ALA A 113 11.64 8.56 -8.91
CA ALA A 113 12.87 7.85 -8.61
C ALA A 113 12.98 6.54 -9.41
N THR A 114 14.01 6.43 -10.25
CA THR A 114 14.30 5.23 -11.03
C THR A 114 15.34 4.34 -10.33
N ARG A 115 15.79 3.27 -10.97
CA ARG A 115 16.89 2.45 -10.45
C ARG A 115 18.23 3.17 -10.59
N GLU A 116 18.37 3.95 -11.64
CA GLU A 116 19.56 4.71 -12.02
C GLU A 116 19.65 6.03 -11.23
N ASN A 117 18.51 6.58 -10.81
CA ASN A 117 18.44 7.78 -9.99
C ASN A 117 17.52 7.57 -8.76
N PRO A 118 18.01 6.93 -7.68
CA PRO A 118 17.22 6.59 -6.51
C PRO A 118 17.06 7.80 -5.57
N THR A 119 16.16 8.72 -5.91
CA THR A 119 15.88 9.90 -5.10
C THR A 119 14.83 9.61 -4.01
N SER A 120 14.99 10.27 -2.86
CA SER A 120 14.03 10.19 -1.74
C SER A 120 13.93 11.51 -0.98
N TYR A 121 12.81 11.70 -0.29
CA TYR A 121 12.63 12.71 0.75
C TYR A 121 13.02 12.12 2.10
N HIS A 122 13.90 12.80 2.83
CA HIS A 122 14.18 12.42 4.21
C HIS A 122 12.92 12.63 5.08
N HIS A 123 12.68 11.76 6.06
CA HIS A 123 11.43 11.81 6.87
C HIS A 123 11.20 13.16 7.55
N SER A 124 12.27 13.84 8.01
CA SER A 124 12.19 15.19 8.61
C SER A 124 11.88 16.31 7.61
N THR A 125 12.00 16.06 6.30
CA THR A 125 11.73 17.05 5.24
C THR A 125 10.31 16.96 4.67
N LEU A 126 9.50 16.04 5.21
CA LEU A 126 8.12 15.86 4.79
C LEU A 126 7.24 17.00 5.31
N LEU A 127 6.33 17.44 4.45
CA LEU A 127 5.37 18.48 4.81
C LEU A 127 4.40 17.97 5.91
N PRO A 128 3.94 18.81 6.84
CA PRO A 128 3.14 18.37 7.99
C PRO A 128 1.92 17.52 7.64
N LEU A 129 1.20 17.87 6.57
CA LEU A 129 0.05 17.09 6.10
C LEU A 129 0.45 15.70 5.58
N VAL A 130 1.61 15.59 4.92
CA VAL A 130 2.16 14.31 4.46
C VAL A 130 2.53 13.45 5.65
N THR A 131 3.22 14.02 6.64
CA THR A 131 3.59 13.35 7.90
C THR A 131 2.35 12.84 8.63
N LYS A 132 1.30 13.67 8.76
CA LYS A 132 0.04 13.25 9.39
C LYS A 132 -0.66 12.14 8.60
N THR A 133 -0.72 12.27 7.27
CA THR A 133 -1.31 11.25 6.40
C THR A 133 -0.56 9.92 6.51
N ARG A 134 0.78 9.98 6.51
CA ARG A 134 1.66 8.82 6.70
C ARG A 134 1.40 8.15 8.05
N SER A 135 1.31 8.91 9.14
CA SER A 135 1.00 8.37 10.46
C SER A 135 -0.35 7.67 10.47
N LEU A 136 -1.41 8.29 9.94
CA LEU A 136 -2.73 7.66 9.86
C LEU A 136 -2.73 6.37 9.02
N LEU A 137 -1.97 6.36 7.92
CA LEU A 137 -1.80 5.16 7.10
C LEU A 137 -0.98 4.10 7.84
N SER A 138 0.08 4.48 8.54
CA SER A 138 0.87 3.58 9.37
C SER A 138 -0.01 2.92 10.42
N ASP A 139 -0.78 3.71 11.18
CA ASP A 139 -1.72 3.20 12.19
C ASP A 139 -2.77 2.27 11.55
N ALA A 140 -3.29 2.61 10.37
CA ALA A 140 -4.24 1.76 9.64
C ALA A 140 -3.60 0.44 9.15
N PHE A 141 -2.34 0.47 8.71
CA PHE A 141 -1.57 -0.73 8.38
C PHE A 141 -1.31 -1.55 9.63
N HIS A 142 -0.79 -0.97 10.71
CA HIS A 142 -0.55 -1.70 11.96
C HIS A 142 -1.84 -2.30 12.55
N SER A 143 -2.93 -1.54 12.63
CA SER A 143 -4.23 -2.00 13.13
C SER A 143 -4.92 -3.06 12.27
N ARG A 144 -4.54 -3.25 11.01
CA ARG A 144 -5.20 -4.23 10.11
C ARG A 144 -4.28 -5.35 9.65
N PHE A 145 -2.98 -5.09 9.56
CA PHE A 145 -1.95 -6.07 9.22
C PHE A 145 -1.32 -6.69 10.46
N ILE A 146 -1.09 -5.94 11.54
CA ILE A 146 -0.49 -6.47 12.78
C ILE A 146 -1.55 -6.96 13.77
N PHE A 147 -2.76 -6.37 13.86
CA PHE A 147 -3.82 -6.94 14.71
C PHE A 147 -4.57 -8.12 14.08
N ALA A 148 -4.35 -8.43 12.80
CA ALA A 148 -4.63 -9.77 12.26
C ALA A 148 -3.59 -10.81 12.72
N LEU A 149 -2.53 -10.34 13.39
CA LEU A 149 -1.38 -11.04 13.94
C LEU A 149 -1.19 -10.65 15.44
N HIS A 150 -2.23 -10.19 16.16
CA HIS A 150 -2.20 -9.87 17.61
C HIS A 150 -3.50 -10.20 18.35
#